data_AF-A0A1E1WVF4-F1
#
_entry.id   AF-A0A1E1WVF4-F1
#
_cell.length_a   1.000
_cell.length_b   1.000
_cell.length_c   1.000
_cell.angle_alpha   90.00
_cell.angle_beta   90.00
_cell.angle_gamma   90.00
#
_symmetry.space_group_name_H-M   'P 1'
#
loop_
_entity.id
_entity.type
_entity.pdbx_description
1 polymer ?
#
loop_
_entity_poly.entity_id
_entity_poly.type
_entity_poly.pdbx_seq_one_letter_code
_entity_poly.pdbx_strand_id
1 'polypeptide(L)'
;AAYTEHAAQHRAWLHEKCTLMQDRAFPSTLIEMKKLLGESTRFRNEEVPVRQREKQKLFHQYRELEKYFESVGECDIEPTLRPEALEQAWSRLMMAHQERERDLADEIRRLERLQRLAEKLHRDIKQTESGLDNVERHIESEIRRVERGVHPAEAKMAAEQIEQELRSMEHTIQEMFQDSPALREG
;
A
#
# COMPACT_ATOMS: atom_id res chain seq x y z
N ALA A 1 -3.49 -15.19 -43.07
CA ALA A 1 -4.42 -15.86 -42.13
C ALA A 1 -3.79 -16.02 -40.74
N ALA A 2 -2.76 -16.86 -40.56
CA ALA A 2 -2.20 -17.14 -39.23
C ALA A 2 -1.64 -15.90 -38.50
N TYR A 3 -0.86 -15.03 -39.15
CA TYR A 3 -0.29 -13.84 -38.48
C TYR A 3 -1.38 -12.91 -37.93
N THR A 4 -2.35 -12.53 -38.76
CA THR A 4 -3.42 -11.58 -38.42
C THR A 4 -4.20 -12.03 -37.20
N GLU A 5 -4.52 -13.33 -37.11
CA GLU A 5 -5.23 -13.91 -35.97
C GLU A 5 -4.41 -13.82 -34.68
N HIS A 6 -3.15 -14.25 -34.70
CA HIS A 6 -2.28 -14.18 -33.52
C HIS A 6 -1.99 -12.74 -33.09
N ALA A 7 -1.80 -11.82 -34.04
CA ALA A 7 -1.61 -10.41 -33.77
C ALA A 7 -2.86 -9.78 -33.13
N ALA A 8 -4.06 -10.15 -33.60
CA ALA A 8 -5.32 -9.67 -33.03
C ALA A 8 -5.52 -10.18 -31.59
N GLN A 9 -5.22 -11.46 -31.33
CA GLN A 9 -5.24 -12.03 -29.98
C GLN A 9 -4.25 -11.33 -29.04
N HIS A 10 -3.02 -11.07 -29.51
CA HIS A 10 -2.01 -10.35 -28.73
C HIS A 10 -2.43 -8.91 -28.44
N ARG A 11 -3.00 -8.20 -29.43
CA ARG A 11 -3.54 -6.84 -29.28
C ARG A 11 -4.69 -6.81 -28.27
N ALA A 12 -5.60 -7.78 -28.31
CA ALA A 12 -6.70 -7.88 -27.35
C ALA A 12 -6.19 -8.04 -25.91
N TRP A 13 -5.22 -8.95 -25.70
CA TRP A 13 -4.59 -9.14 -24.39
C TRP A 13 -3.88 -7.86 -23.90
N LEU A 14 -3.16 -7.15 -24.78
CA LEU A 14 -2.52 -5.88 -24.45
C LEU A 14 -3.54 -4.85 -23.96
N HIS A 15 -4.67 -4.72 -24.65
CA HIS A 15 -5.71 -3.77 -24.30
C HIS A 15 -6.39 -4.12 -22.97
N GLU A 16 -6.76 -5.39 -22.78
CA GLU A 16 -7.36 -5.90 -21.56
C GLU A 16 -6.45 -5.64 -20.34
N LYS A 17 -5.18 -6.04 -20.44
CA LYS A 17 -4.22 -5.86 -19.34
C LYS A 17 -3.89 -4.40 -19.10
N CYS A 18 -3.82 -3.57 -20.14
CA CYS A 18 -3.57 -2.13 -19.96
C CYS A 18 -4.73 -1.48 -19.19
N THR A 19 -5.97 -1.81 -19.55
CA THR A 19 -7.17 -1.35 -18.85
C THR A 19 -7.15 -1.79 -17.38
N LEU A 20 -6.80 -3.06 -17.13
CA LEU A 20 -6.64 -3.57 -15.78
C LEU A 20 -5.57 -2.78 -15.01
N MET A 21 -4.41 -2.51 -15.59
CA MET A 21 -3.31 -1.80 -14.91
C MET A 21 -3.62 -0.32 -14.64
N GLN A 22 -4.50 0.29 -15.43
CA GLN A 22 -4.94 1.67 -15.24
C GLN A 22 -6.09 1.80 -14.24
N ASP A 23 -6.70 0.69 -13.82
CA ASP A 23 -7.72 0.70 -12.78
C ASP A 23 -7.13 1.08 -11.42
N ARG A 24 -7.55 2.25 -10.94
CA ARG A 24 -7.13 2.86 -9.67
C ARG A 24 -8.17 2.71 -8.55
N ALA A 25 -9.18 1.87 -8.74
CA ALA A 25 -10.10 1.50 -7.67
C ALA A 25 -9.42 0.57 -6.65
N PHE A 26 -8.52 1.13 -5.83
CA PHE A 26 -7.81 0.38 -4.81
C PHE A 26 -8.70 0.12 -3.58
N PRO A 27 -8.63 -1.10 -3.00
CA PRO A 27 -9.31 -1.42 -1.76
C PRO A 27 -8.68 -0.64 -0.58
N SER A 28 -9.47 -0.39 0.46
CA SER A 28 -9.01 0.33 1.66
C SER A 28 -8.30 -0.55 2.69
N THR A 29 -8.27 -1.87 2.49
CA THR A 29 -7.67 -2.79 3.47
C THR A 29 -6.27 -3.24 3.08
N LEU A 30 -5.37 -3.30 4.08
CA LEU A 30 -3.97 -3.70 3.87
C LEU A 30 -3.83 -5.11 3.29
N ILE A 31 -4.70 -6.03 3.69
CA ILE A 31 -4.68 -7.42 3.25
C ILE A 31 -5.00 -7.49 1.74
N GLU A 32 -6.05 -6.80 1.30
CA GLU A 32 -6.44 -6.77 -0.11
C GLU A 32 -5.40 -6.03 -0.96
N MET A 33 -4.81 -4.95 -0.45
CA MET A 33 -3.72 -4.26 -1.12
C MET A 33 -2.49 -5.16 -1.32
N LYS A 34 -2.08 -5.92 -0.30
CA LYS A 34 -1.00 -6.91 -0.40
C LYS A 34 -1.33 -8.02 -1.40
N LYS A 35 -2.59 -8.45 -1.46
CA LYS A 35 -3.06 -9.41 -2.48
C LYS A 35 -2.89 -8.84 -3.89
N LEU A 36 -3.30 -7.60 -4.14
CA LEU A 36 -3.12 -6.94 -5.44
C LEU A 36 -1.65 -6.80 -5.83
N LEU A 37 -0.77 -6.46 -4.88
CA LEU A 37 0.68 -6.43 -5.15
C LEU A 37 1.23 -7.82 -5.50
N GLY A 38 0.75 -8.87 -4.84
CA GLY A 38 1.07 -10.26 -5.18
C GLY A 38 0.61 -10.64 -6.58
N GLU A 39 -0.60 -10.25 -6.98
CA GLU A 39 -1.12 -10.45 -8.34
C GLU A 39 -0.31 -9.68 -9.39
N SER A 40 0.07 -8.44 -9.10
CA SER A 40 0.94 -7.62 -9.97
C SER A 40 2.34 -8.25 -10.13
N THR A 41 2.89 -8.78 -9.04
CA THR A 41 4.17 -9.51 -9.06
C THR A 41 4.07 -10.79 -9.90
N ARG A 42 2.97 -11.53 -9.75
CA ARG A 42 2.70 -12.73 -10.56
C ARG A 42 2.60 -12.39 -12.03
N PHE A 43 1.85 -11.34 -12.39
CA PHE A 43 1.77 -10.85 -13.77
C PHE A 43 3.15 -10.56 -14.36
N ARG A 44 4.01 -9.82 -13.62
CA ARG A 44 5.38 -9.50 -14.05
C ARG A 44 6.25 -10.73 -14.26
N ASN A 45 6.14 -11.72 -13.38
CA ASN A 45 7.06 -12.86 -13.36
C ASN A 45 6.59 -14.03 -14.25
N GLU A 46 5.29 -14.19 -14.45
CA GLU A 46 4.71 -15.35 -15.13
C GLU A 46 4.13 -14.99 -16.50
N GLU A 47 3.30 -13.94 -16.59
CA GLU A 47 2.61 -13.59 -17.83
C GLU A 47 3.50 -12.79 -18.80
N VAL A 48 4.18 -11.75 -18.29
CA VAL A 48 5.01 -10.85 -19.12
C VAL A 48 6.08 -11.59 -19.92
N PRO A 49 6.88 -12.52 -19.35
CA PRO A 49 7.92 -13.20 -20.12
C PRO A 49 7.36 -14.09 -21.23
N VAL A 50 6.21 -14.73 -21.01
CA VAL A 50 5.53 -15.56 -22.02
C VAL A 50 5.06 -14.67 -23.18
N ARG A 51 4.36 -13.57 -22.85
CA ARG A 51 3.80 -12.65 -23.84
C ARG A 51 4.88 -11.88 -24.59
N GLN A 52 6.01 -11.57 -23.95
CA GLN A 52 7.16 -10.97 -24.61
C GLN A 52 7.76 -11.91 -25.67
N ARG A 53 7.88 -13.21 -25.38
CA ARG A 53 8.35 -14.21 -26.37
C ARG A 53 7.37 -14.36 -27.53
N GLU A 54 6.07 -14.35 -27.26
CA GLU A 54 5.05 -14.39 -28.32
C GLU A 54 5.12 -13.14 -29.21
N LYS A 55 5.29 -11.95 -28.64
CA LYS A 55 5.52 -10.70 -29.38
C LYS A 55 6.74 -10.80 -30.29
N GLN A 56 7.86 -11.34 -29.80
CA GLN A 56 9.07 -11.55 -30.62
C GLN A 56 8.82 -12.51 -31.79
N LYS A 57 8.06 -13.61 -31.56
CA LYS A 57 7.67 -14.55 -32.64
C LYS A 57 6.79 -13.86 -33.68
N LEU A 58 5.81 -13.07 -33.25
CA LEU A 58 4.96 -12.27 -34.14
C LEU A 58 5.79 -11.32 -35.00
N PHE A 59 6.74 -10.62 -34.40
CA PHE A 59 7.57 -9.66 -35.14
C PHE A 59 8.47 -10.36 -36.16
N HIS A 60 8.99 -11.55 -35.83
CA HIS A 60 9.73 -12.36 -36.80
C HIS A 60 8.84 -12.84 -37.96
N GLN A 61 7.64 -13.34 -37.66
CA GLN A 61 6.67 -13.75 -38.69
C GLN A 61 6.29 -12.59 -39.61
N TYR A 62 6.07 -11.39 -39.06
CA TYR A 62 5.77 -10.21 -39.86
C TYR A 62 6.91 -9.86 -40.83
N ARG A 63 8.17 -9.92 -40.37
CA ARG A 63 9.34 -9.66 -41.24
C ARG A 63 9.44 -10.62 -42.43
N GLU A 64 9.06 -11.88 -42.24
CA GLU A 64 9.01 -12.82 -43.36
C GLU A 64 7.86 -12.50 -44.33
N LEU A 65 6.74 -11.98 -43.83
CA LEU A 65 5.63 -11.48 -44.65
C LEU A 65 5.98 -10.18 -45.39
N GLU A 66 6.80 -9.30 -44.81
CA GLU A 66 7.24 -8.07 -45.47
C GLU A 66 7.93 -8.35 -46.80
N LYS A 67 8.80 -9.37 -46.87
CA LYS A 67 9.44 -9.81 -48.12
C LYS A 67 8.41 -10.24 -49.17
N TYR A 68 7.31 -10.85 -48.74
CA TYR A 68 6.21 -11.20 -49.64
C TYR A 68 5.47 -9.94 -50.10
N PHE A 69 5.10 -9.03 -49.20
CA PHE A 69 4.42 -7.78 -49.53
C PHE A 69 5.22 -6.92 -50.52
N GLU A 70 6.55 -6.84 -50.35
CA GLU A 70 7.44 -6.18 -51.30
C GLU A 70 7.36 -6.80 -52.71
N SER A 71 7.20 -8.12 -52.80
CA SER A 71 7.10 -8.83 -54.09
C SER A 71 5.77 -8.63 -54.83
N VAL A 72 4.66 -8.51 -54.09
CA VAL A 72 3.31 -8.28 -54.66
C VAL A 72 2.90 -6.80 -54.70
N GLY A 73 3.64 -5.91 -54.03
CA GLY A 73 3.37 -4.47 -54.00
C GLY A 73 2.19 -4.03 -53.13
N GLU A 74 1.62 -4.94 -52.33
CA GLU A 74 0.45 -4.69 -51.49
C GLU A 74 0.63 -5.33 -50.10
N CYS A 75 0.19 -4.62 -49.05
CA CYS A 75 0.20 -5.10 -47.67
C CYS A 75 -1.23 -5.09 -47.10
N ASP A 76 -1.85 -6.27 -47.06
CA ASP A 76 -3.21 -6.49 -46.56
C ASP A 76 -3.25 -6.76 -45.04
N ILE A 77 -2.43 -6.02 -44.27
CA ILE A 77 -2.39 -6.09 -42.81
C ILE A 77 -2.84 -4.76 -42.22
N GLU A 78 -3.88 -4.83 -41.38
CA GLU A 78 -4.42 -3.70 -40.64
C GLU A 78 -3.30 -2.98 -39.85
N PRO A 79 -3.15 -1.65 -39.94
CA PRO A 79 -2.05 -0.91 -39.30
C PRO A 79 -1.91 -1.16 -37.79
N THR A 80 -3.02 -1.35 -37.09
CA THR A 80 -3.09 -1.62 -35.64
C THR A 80 -2.58 -3.01 -35.25
N LEU A 81 -2.38 -3.91 -36.21
CA LEU A 81 -1.83 -5.25 -36.02
C LEU A 81 -0.33 -5.34 -36.35
N ARG A 82 0.25 -4.27 -36.92
CA ARG A 82 1.66 -4.24 -37.32
C ARG A 82 2.60 -4.10 -36.11
N PRO A 83 3.88 -4.50 -36.22
CA PRO A 83 4.82 -4.51 -35.11
C PRO A 83 4.93 -3.18 -34.36
N GLU A 84 4.88 -2.04 -35.05
CA GLU A 84 5.01 -0.71 -34.44
C GLU A 84 3.85 -0.42 -33.48
N ALA A 85 2.60 -0.72 -33.91
CA ALA A 85 1.41 -0.51 -33.09
C ALA A 85 1.39 -1.45 -31.88
N LEU A 86 1.78 -2.71 -32.07
CA LEU A 86 1.90 -3.69 -30.99
C LEU A 86 3.00 -3.30 -29.98
N GLU A 87 4.14 -2.79 -30.44
CA GLU A 87 5.22 -2.31 -29.56
C GLU A 87 4.80 -1.09 -28.74
N GLN A 88 4.07 -0.15 -29.35
CA GLN A 88 3.52 1.00 -28.65
C GLN A 88 2.49 0.58 -27.59
N ALA A 89 1.62 -0.37 -27.90
CA ALA A 89 0.67 -0.92 -26.92
C ALA A 89 1.38 -1.69 -25.80
N TRP A 90 2.41 -2.47 -26.11
CA TRP A 90 3.26 -3.15 -25.13
C TRP A 90 3.95 -2.16 -24.19
N SER A 91 4.57 -1.11 -24.73
CA SER A 91 5.24 -0.07 -23.93
C SER A 91 4.26 0.64 -22.99
N ARG A 92 3.05 0.97 -23.48
CA ARG A 92 1.99 1.54 -22.64
C ARG A 92 1.57 0.62 -21.50
N LEU A 93 1.39 -0.67 -21.77
CA LEU A 93 1.08 -1.66 -20.73
C LEU A 93 2.20 -1.72 -19.67
N MET A 94 3.47 -1.77 -20.08
CA MET A 94 4.59 -1.85 -19.14
C MET A 94 4.71 -0.61 -18.26
N MET A 95 4.48 0.59 -18.82
CA MET A 95 4.43 1.84 -18.04
C MET A 95 3.26 1.81 -17.04
N ALA A 96 2.05 1.46 -17.47
CA ALA A 96 0.89 1.38 -16.60
C ALA A 96 1.08 0.35 -15.47
N HIS A 97 1.71 -0.80 -15.78
CA HIS A 97 2.06 -1.81 -14.78
C HIS A 97 3.06 -1.28 -13.75
N GLN A 98 4.11 -0.58 -14.18
CA GLN A 98 5.11 0.02 -13.28
C GLN A 98 4.50 1.11 -12.38
N GLU A 99 3.65 1.97 -12.94
CA GLU A 99 2.93 2.99 -12.17
C GLU A 99 2.02 2.35 -11.12
N ARG A 100 1.26 1.32 -11.51
CA ARG A 100 0.41 0.58 -10.57
C ARG A 100 1.22 -0.09 -9.46
N GLU A 101 2.35 -0.72 -9.77
CA GLU A 101 3.22 -1.32 -8.73
C GLU A 101 3.70 -0.27 -7.72
N ARG A 102 4.08 0.92 -8.21
CA ARG A 102 4.46 2.03 -7.34
C ARG A 102 3.31 2.47 -6.45
N ASP A 103 2.13 2.71 -7.03
CA ASP A 103 0.94 3.16 -6.30
C ASP A 103 0.55 2.14 -5.21
N LEU A 104 0.55 0.84 -5.54
CA LEU A 104 0.30 -0.24 -4.58
C LEU A 104 1.32 -0.23 -3.43
N ALA A 105 2.61 -0.07 -3.74
CA ALA A 105 3.67 -0.06 -2.73
C ALA A 105 3.66 1.19 -1.85
N ASP A 106 3.31 2.35 -2.40
CA ASP A 106 3.12 3.59 -1.65
C ASP A 106 1.94 3.47 -0.67
N GLU A 107 0.80 2.95 -1.15
CA GLU A 107 -0.41 2.79 -0.35
C GLU A 107 -0.27 1.72 0.75
N ILE A 108 0.36 0.58 0.45
CA ILE A 108 0.70 -0.43 1.46
C ILE A 108 1.55 0.18 2.58
N ARG A 109 2.60 0.93 2.22
CA ARG A 109 3.45 1.58 3.22
C ARG A 109 2.67 2.60 4.06
N ARG A 110 1.69 3.28 3.47
CA ARG A 110 0.81 4.23 4.16
C ARG A 110 -0.06 3.51 5.19
N LEU A 111 -0.76 2.46 4.77
CA LEU A 111 -1.61 1.63 5.64
C LEU A 111 -0.80 0.98 6.78
N GLU A 112 0.42 0.49 6.52
CA GLU A 112 1.31 -0.07 7.55
C GLU A 112 1.80 0.96 8.57
N ARG A 113 1.96 2.23 8.16
CA ARG A 113 2.27 3.31 9.10
C ARG A 113 1.06 3.61 9.99
N LEU A 114 -0.13 3.69 9.40
CA LEU A 114 -1.38 3.96 10.15
C LEU A 114 -1.69 2.83 11.13
N GLN A 115 -1.52 1.58 10.73
CA GLN A 115 -1.72 0.45 11.62
C GLN A 115 -0.76 0.51 12.82
N ARG A 116 0.54 0.79 12.59
CA ARG A 116 1.51 0.94 13.69
C ARG A 116 1.18 2.10 14.62
N LEU A 117 0.71 3.21 14.07
CA LEU A 117 0.28 4.38 14.84
C LEU A 117 -0.96 4.07 15.68
N ALA A 118 -1.95 3.39 15.11
CA ALA A 118 -3.15 2.94 15.83
C ALA A 118 -2.80 1.96 16.95
N GLU A 119 -1.90 1.00 16.69
CA GLU A 119 -1.40 0.07 17.70
C GLU A 119 -0.62 0.78 18.83
N LYS A 120 0.18 1.81 18.51
CA LYS A 120 0.85 2.66 19.50
C LYS A 120 -0.18 3.39 20.35
N LEU A 121 -1.10 4.13 19.72
CA LEU A 121 -2.14 4.88 20.41
C LEU A 121 -2.96 3.98 21.35
N HIS A 122 -3.35 2.79 20.90
CA HIS A 122 -4.08 1.84 21.73
C HIS A 122 -3.28 1.34 22.94
N ARG A 123 -1.95 1.15 22.80
CA ARG A 123 -1.09 0.80 23.93
C ARG A 123 -0.96 1.95 24.91
N ASP A 124 -0.74 3.16 24.40
CA ASP A 124 -0.58 4.37 25.20
C ASP A 124 -1.87 4.64 26.01
N ILE A 125 -3.05 4.52 25.38
CA ILE A 125 -4.36 4.61 26.06
C ILE A 125 -4.43 3.63 27.24
N LYS A 126 -4.17 2.35 27.00
CA LYS A 126 -4.24 1.32 28.05
C LYS A 126 -3.25 1.56 29.20
N GLN A 127 -2.05 2.02 28.86
CA GLN A 127 -1.02 2.33 29.84
C GLN A 127 -1.43 3.54 30.69
N THR A 128 -1.95 4.59 30.05
CA THR A 128 -2.46 5.78 30.74
C THR A 128 -3.65 5.44 31.63
N GLU A 129 -4.62 4.66 31.16
CA GLU A 129 -5.77 4.19 31.95
C GLU A 129 -5.29 3.44 33.21
N SER A 130 -4.40 2.46 33.03
CA SER A 130 -3.85 1.69 34.15
C SER A 130 -3.02 2.56 35.11
N GLY A 131 -2.32 3.57 34.59
CA GLY A 131 -1.57 4.54 35.38
C GLY A 131 -2.48 5.41 36.25
N LEU A 132 -3.56 5.93 35.67
CA LEU A 132 -4.56 6.73 36.38
C LEU A 132 -5.26 5.93 37.49
N ASP A 133 -5.63 4.67 37.23
CA ASP A 133 -6.19 3.76 38.25
C ASP A 133 -5.23 3.58 39.43
N ASN A 134 -3.93 3.47 39.16
CA ASN A 134 -2.92 3.33 40.22
C ASN A 134 -2.76 4.63 41.01
N VAL A 135 -2.76 5.79 40.34
CA VAL A 135 -2.72 7.10 40.99
C VAL A 135 -3.94 7.29 41.89
N GLU A 136 -5.14 6.91 41.42
CA GLU A 136 -6.37 6.98 42.23
C GLU A 136 -6.23 6.14 43.51
N ARG A 137 -5.78 4.88 43.41
CA ARG A 137 -5.52 4.03 44.58
C ARG A 137 -4.45 4.60 45.51
N HIS A 138 -3.41 5.22 44.93
CA HIS A 138 -2.34 5.86 45.69
C HIS A 138 -2.91 7.05 46.50
N ILE A 139 -3.70 7.92 45.86
CA ILE A 139 -4.40 9.03 46.52
C ILE A 139 -5.29 8.52 47.66
N GLU A 140 -6.12 7.50 47.43
CA GLU A 140 -6.99 6.94 48.48
C GLU A 140 -6.19 6.38 49.67
N SER A 141 -5.06 5.72 49.39
CA SER A 141 -4.17 5.21 50.43
C SER A 141 -3.56 6.34 51.26
N GLU A 142 -3.09 7.39 50.60
CA GLU A 142 -2.49 8.55 51.26
C GLU A 142 -3.50 9.35 52.08
N ILE A 143 -4.74 9.50 51.60
CA ILE A 143 -5.83 10.10 52.38
C ILE A 143 -5.99 9.35 53.72
N ARG A 144 -6.06 8.01 53.69
CA ARG A 144 -6.16 7.18 54.91
C ARG A 144 -4.95 7.33 55.83
N ARG A 145 -3.74 7.54 55.30
CA ARG A 145 -2.53 7.79 56.11
C ARG A 145 -2.58 9.16 56.77
N VAL A 146 -3.02 10.18 56.04
CA VAL A 146 -3.20 11.54 56.57
C VAL A 146 -4.23 11.56 57.69
N GLU A 147 -5.36 10.87 57.53
CA GLU A 147 -6.38 10.72 58.59
C GLU A 147 -5.84 10.04 59.86
N ARG A 148 -4.81 9.20 59.73
CA ARG A 148 -4.12 8.54 60.84
C ARG A 148 -2.98 9.35 61.45
N GLY A 149 -2.79 10.60 61.01
CA GLY A 149 -1.80 11.52 61.57
C GLY A 149 -0.37 11.29 61.07
N VAL A 150 -0.19 10.92 59.79
CA VAL A 150 1.14 10.84 59.16
C VAL A 150 1.89 12.17 59.29
N HIS A 151 3.23 12.12 59.38
CA HIS A 151 4.04 13.32 59.49
C HIS A 151 3.88 14.20 58.23
N PRO A 152 3.72 15.54 58.37
CA PRO A 152 3.48 16.43 57.21
C PRO A 152 4.54 16.34 56.10
N ALA A 153 5.80 16.09 56.46
CA ALA A 153 6.86 15.92 55.47
C ALA A 153 6.65 14.66 54.60
N GLU A 154 6.17 13.55 55.18
CA GLU A 154 5.88 12.33 54.44
C GLU A 154 4.66 12.50 53.53
N ALA A 155 3.62 13.18 54.02
CA ALA A 155 2.45 13.53 53.20
C ALA A 155 2.84 14.43 52.01
N LYS A 156 3.74 15.39 52.22
CA LYS A 156 4.26 16.25 51.16
C LYS A 156 5.01 15.44 50.10
N MET A 157 5.89 14.53 50.52
CA MET A 157 6.64 13.66 49.59
C MET A 157 5.70 12.77 48.77
N ALA A 158 4.67 12.19 49.38
CA ALA A 158 3.69 11.38 48.66
C ALA A 158 2.88 12.21 47.66
N ALA A 159 2.48 13.43 48.03
CA ALA A 159 1.81 14.36 47.13
C ALA A 159 2.69 14.76 45.92
N GLU A 160 3.98 15.03 46.14
CA GLU A 160 4.95 15.31 45.07
C GLU A 160 5.10 14.11 44.12
N GLN A 161 5.12 12.90 44.65
CA GLN A 161 5.18 11.67 43.86
C GLN A 161 3.91 11.48 43.00
N ILE A 162 2.73 11.68 43.58
CA ILE A 162 1.44 11.64 42.87
C ILE A 162 1.42 12.70 41.76
N GLU A 163 1.90 13.90 42.04
CA GLU A 163 2.00 14.97 41.04
C GLU A 163 2.91 14.58 39.88
N GLN A 164 4.06 13.97 40.15
CA GLN A 164 4.97 13.49 39.12
C GLN A 164 4.33 12.39 38.24
N GLU A 165 3.61 11.45 38.86
CA GLU A 165 2.87 10.39 38.14
C GLU A 165 1.80 11.00 37.22
N LEU A 166 1.00 11.95 37.73
CA LEU A 166 -0.01 12.66 36.95
C LEU A 166 0.60 13.44 35.79
N ARG A 167 1.72 14.15 36.00
CA ARG A 167 2.44 14.87 34.94
C ARG A 167 2.93 13.93 33.84
N SER A 168 3.39 12.73 34.20
CA SER A 168 3.77 11.73 33.20
C SER A 168 2.59 11.27 32.37
N MET A 169 1.43 11.04 32.99
CA MET A 169 0.22 10.63 32.26
C MET A 169 -0.30 11.76 31.36
N GLU A 170 -0.27 13.01 31.84
CA GLU A 170 -0.62 14.18 31.03
C GLU A 170 0.26 14.29 29.78
N HIS A 171 1.58 14.07 29.92
CA HIS A 171 2.49 14.10 28.79
C HIS A 171 2.14 13.05 27.74
N THR A 172 1.89 11.80 28.15
CA THR A 172 1.46 10.73 27.22
C THR A 172 0.14 11.08 26.55
N ILE A 173 -0.83 11.66 27.27
CA ILE A 173 -2.09 12.13 26.69
C ILE A 173 -1.86 13.20 25.61
N GLN A 174 -0.96 14.14 25.85
CA GLN A 174 -0.62 15.17 24.86
C GLN A 174 0.01 14.58 23.60
N GLU A 175 0.92 13.59 23.73
CA GLU A 175 1.48 12.87 22.58
C GLU A 175 0.41 12.12 21.78
N MET A 176 -0.52 11.45 22.47
CA MET A 176 -1.66 10.78 21.83
C MET A 176 -2.53 11.74 21.02
N PHE A 177 -2.76 12.96 21.50
CA PHE A 177 -3.49 14.00 20.75
C PHE A 177 -2.74 14.49 19.51
N GLN A 178 -1.40 14.48 19.53
CA GLN A 178 -0.59 14.83 18.36
C GLN A 178 -0.62 13.73 17.28
N ASP A 179 -0.74 12.47 17.69
CA ASP A 179 -0.83 11.31 16.78
C ASP A 179 -2.23 11.19 16.12
N SER A 180 -3.29 11.71 16.75
CA SER A 180 -4.68 11.55 16.31
C SER A 180 -5.00 12.13 14.91
N PRO A 181 -4.53 13.35 14.52
CA PRO A 181 -4.76 13.89 13.18
C PRO A 181 -4.22 12.99 12.06
N ALA A 182 -3.04 12.38 12.26
CA ALA A 182 -2.43 11.51 11.26
C ALA A 182 -3.24 10.23 11.01
N LEU A 183 -3.99 9.74 12.00
CA LEU A 183 -4.96 8.64 11.83
C LEU A 183 -6.26 9.09 11.17
N ARG A 184 -6.69 10.34 11.40
CA ARG A 184 -7.95 10.88 10.87
C ARG A 184 -7.85 11.28 9.40
N GLU A 185 -6.69 11.79 9.00
CA GLU A 185 -6.38 12.22 7.63
C GLU A 185 -5.76 11.10 6.77
N GLY A 186 -5.37 10.00 7.42
CA GLY A 186 -4.95 8.76 6.78
C GLY A 186 -6.12 7.86 6.38
#